data_AF-A0AAV5GS05-F1
#
_entry.id   AF-A0AAV5GS05-F1
#
_cell.length_a   1.000
_cell.length_b   1.000
_cell.length_c   1.000
_cell.angle_alpha   90.00
_cell.angle_beta   90.00
_cell.angle_gamma   90.00
#
_symmetry.space_group_name_H-M   'P 1'
#
loop_
_entity.id
_entity.type
_entity.pdbx_description
1 polymer ?
#
loop_
_entity_poly.entity_id
_entity_poly.type
_entity_poly.pdbx_seq_one_letter_code
_entity_poly.pdbx_strand_id
1 'polypeptide(L)'
;MFKKCALGGTSTLSPGYFQPKEHIAGNAPMKSSAQRQIRAKLVDQIPFLSHPASPAPAAATADAPEPAPQPPAADAADDDDEDDGGRAGGKKGKGGKKGGKGGGAQKGGKKGRRGDDHDDDNDEGAAAAEDGGALTVLDLIWPKKETLSLVKCRDHISIYTVHGEPIFYQHFDGPFYPTLRLLHRFPELLPRVGVDRGAIKFVLSGANIMCPGMTSATGYLPPSSHNIPKGTPVAVHAYGKENALAIGLLTMSTDEIRSVNKNIGVENIAFLGDDLWKVDRL
;
A
#
# COMPACT_ATOMS: atom_id res chain seq x y z
N MET A 1 -9.07 1.43 -3.81
CA MET A 1 -7.86 2.24 -3.52
C MET A 1 -8.32 3.33 -2.57
N PHE A 2 -7.61 3.64 -1.47
CA PHE A 2 -7.97 4.68 -0.48
C PHE A 2 -7.90 6.11 -1.07
N LYS A 3 -8.50 6.30 -2.25
CA LYS A 3 -8.67 7.57 -2.92
C LYS A 3 -9.67 8.35 -2.10
N LYS A 4 -9.25 9.53 -1.62
CA LYS A 4 -10.17 10.64 -1.40
C LYS A 4 -11.07 10.74 -2.64
N CYS A 5 -12.32 10.35 -2.50
CA CYS A 5 -13.35 10.65 -3.47
C CYS A 5 -13.45 12.17 -3.51
N ALA A 6 -12.88 12.79 -4.55
CA ALA A 6 -12.96 14.21 -4.77
C ALA A 6 -14.38 14.55 -5.22
N LEU A 7 -15.26 14.78 -4.25
CA LEU A 7 -16.50 15.52 -4.47
C LEU A 7 -16.44 16.79 -3.64
N GLY A 8 -16.55 17.93 -4.33
CA GLY A 8 -16.49 19.27 -3.76
C GLY A 8 -17.51 19.45 -2.65
N GLY A 9 -17.02 19.94 -1.52
CA GLY A 9 -17.82 20.32 -0.37
C GLY A 9 -16.89 20.93 0.67
N THR A 10 -16.97 22.25 0.82
CA THR A 10 -16.27 23.00 1.87
C THR A 10 -16.76 22.53 3.24
N SER A 11 -16.04 21.61 3.86
CA SER A 11 -16.20 21.25 5.27
C SER A 11 -14.84 20.97 5.84
N THR A 12 -14.50 21.72 6.89
CA THR A 12 -13.31 21.55 7.72
C THR A 12 -13.32 20.17 8.36
N LEU A 13 -12.72 19.19 7.69
CA LEU A 13 -12.47 17.86 8.23
C LEU A 13 -10.99 17.57 8.08
N SER A 14 -10.32 17.33 9.21
CA SER A 14 -8.96 16.82 9.30
C SER A 14 -8.73 15.71 8.26
N PRO A 15 -7.52 15.59 7.68
CA PRO A 15 -7.24 14.57 6.68
C PRO A 15 -7.64 13.20 7.23
N GLY A 16 -8.69 12.61 6.66
CA GLY A 16 -9.26 11.35 7.11
C GLY A 16 -8.22 10.24 6.97
N TYR A 17 -7.65 9.84 8.10
CA TYR A 17 -6.74 8.72 8.20
C TYR A 17 -7.55 7.42 8.19
N PHE A 18 -6.99 6.36 7.59
CA PHE A 18 -7.55 5.03 7.76
C PHE A 18 -7.55 4.64 9.24
N GLN A 19 -8.74 4.47 9.81
CA GLN A 19 -8.90 3.93 11.15
C GLN A 19 -9.29 2.46 11.03
N PRO A 20 -8.43 1.50 11.40
CA PRO A 20 -8.73 0.07 11.33
C PRO A 20 -10.09 -0.29 11.96
N LYS A 21 -10.40 0.31 13.12
CA LYS A 21 -11.68 0.09 13.83
C LYS A 21 -12.91 0.55 13.06
N GLU A 22 -12.78 1.57 12.23
CA GLU A 22 -13.90 2.13 11.48
C GLU A 22 -13.98 1.57 10.07
N HIS A 23 -12.86 1.22 9.43
CA HIS A 23 -12.82 0.86 8.01
C HIS A 23 -12.75 -0.66 7.74
N ILE A 24 -12.45 -1.47 8.75
CA ILE A 24 -12.53 -2.93 8.65
C ILE A 24 -14.00 -3.36 8.82
N ALA A 25 -14.53 -4.01 7.79
CA ALA A 25 -15.87 -4.60 7.79
C ALA A 25 -15.86 -6.00 8.42
N GLY A 26 -14.72 -6.69 8.43
CA GLY A 26 -14.56 -7.97 9.13
C GLY A 26 -13.13 -8.49 9.03
N ASN A 27 -12.71 -9.26 10.03
CA ASN A 27 -11.45 -9.99 10.05
C ASN A 27 -11.78 -11.46 10.37
N ALA A 28 -11.34 -12.39 9.54
CA ALA A 28 -11.53 -13.82 9.77
C ALA A 28 -10.30 -14.63 9.34
N PRO A 29 -9.88 -15.63 10.14
CA PRO A 29 -8.88 -16.58 9.72
C PRO A 29 -9.40 -17.41 8.54
N MET A 30 -8.55 -17.63 7.54
CA MET A 30 -8.91 -18.38 6.35
C MET A 30 -8.77 -19.89 6.56
N LYS A 31 -9.69 -20.67 6.01
CA LYS A 31 -9.59 -22.14 5.96
C LYS A 31 -8.39 -22.59 5.14
N SER A 32 -7.74 -23.69 5.52
CA SER A 32 -6.53 -24.21 4.86
C SER A 32 -6.70 -24.53 3.37
N SER A 33 -7.91 -24.86 2.92
CA SER A 33 -8.21 -25.03 1.48
C SER A 33 -8.10 -23.70 0.71
N ALA A 34 -8.70 -22.63 1.22
CA ALA A 34 -8.65 -21.32 0.59
C ALA A 34 -7.24 -20.71 0.64
N GLN A 35 -6.50 -20.97 1.71
CA GLN A 35 -5.08 -20.60 1.81
C GLN A 35 -4.25 -21.24 0.67
N ARG A 36 -4.42 -22.55 0.43
CA ARG A 36 -3.74 -23.25 -0.68
C ARG A 36 -4.08 -22.65 -2.05
N GLN A 37 -5.33 -22.28 -2.27
CA GLN A 37 -5.75 -21.62 -3.52
C GLN A 37 -5.09 -20.25 -3.70
N ILE A 38 -4.97 -19.46 -2.63
CA ILE A 38 -4.30 -18.15 -2.69
C ILE A 38 -2.80 -18.32 -2.96
N ARG A 39 -2.12 -19.27 -2.32
CA ARG A 39 -0.70 -19.57 -2.62
C ARG A 39 -0.51 -19.88 -4.10
N ALA A 40 -1.37 -20.72 -4.67
CA ALA A 40 -1.31 -21.07 -6.09
C ALA A 40 -1.49 -19.84 -6.99
N LYS A 41 -2.49 -18.98 -6.70
CA LYS A 41 -2.71 -17.73 -7.44
C LYS A 41 -1.54 -16.74 -7.33
N LEU A 42 -0.95 -16.62 -6.15
CA LEU A 42 0.21 -15.75 -5.92
C LEU A 42 1.43 -16.22 -6.72
N VAL A 43 1.70 -17.53 -6.75
CA VAL A 43 2.82 -18.11 -7.51
C VAL A 43 2.60 -17.97 -9.02
N ASP A 44 1.37 -18.15 -9.50
CA ASP A 44 1.00 -17.96 -10.91
C ASP A 44 1.21 -16.50 -11.35
N GLN A 45 0.77 -15.54 -10.52
CA GLN A 45 0.89 -14.12 -10.83
C GLN A 45 2.31 -13.57 -10.63
N ILE A 46 3.02 -14.04 -9.59
CA ILE A 46 4.36 -13.58 -9.21
C ILE A 46 5.28 -14.81 -9.15
N PRO A 47 5.88 -15.21 -10.30
CA PRO A 47 6.76 -16.38 -10.36
C PRO A 47 7.94 -16.31 -9.38
N PHE A 48 8.39 -15.10 -9.04
CA PHE A 48 9.49 -14.86 -8.09
C PHE A 48 9.27 -15.53 -6.72
N LEU A 49 8.01 -15.65 -6.29
CA LEU A 49 7.66 -16.28 -5.01
C LEU A 49 8.04 -17.77 -4.93
N SER A 50 8.21 -18.43 -6.08
CA SER A 50 8.61 -19.84 -6.17
C SER A 50 10.11 -20.08 -6.18
N HIS A 51 10.93 -19.03 -6.33
CA HIS A 51 12.38 -19.21 -6.31
C HIS A 51 12.86 -19.67 -4.94
N PRO A 52 13.91 -20.50 -4.89
CA PRO A 52 14.54 -20.85 -3.63
C PRO A 52 15.06 -19.57 -2.99
N ALA A 53 14.75 -19.37 -1.71
CA ALA A 53 15.31 -18.32 -0.88
C ALA A 53 16.80 -18.61 -0.71
N SER A 54 17.60 -18.27 -1.72
CA SER A 54 19.04 -18.24 -1.55
C SER A 54 19.31 -17.25 -0.43
N PRO A 55 20.13 -17.58 0.59
CA PRO A 55 20.68 -16.55 1.44
C PRO A 55 21.33 -15.52 0.50
N ALA A 56 21.01 -14.25 0.71
CA ALA A 56 21.60 -13.16 -0.05
C ALA A 56 23.12 -13.37 -0.11
N PRO A 57 23.77 -13.22 -1.29
CA PRO A 57 25.22 -13.24 -1.31
C PRO A 57 25.72 -12.17 -0.34
N ALA A 58 26.54 -12.61 0.60
CA ALA A 58 27.24 -11.76 1.54
C ALA A 58 27.86 -10.56 0.80
N ALA A 59 27.74 -9.40 1.44
CA ALA A 59 28.31 -8.12 1.05
C ALA A 59 29.57 -8.25 0.17
N ALA A 60 29.42 -7.91 -1.11
CA ALA A 60 30.56 -7.51 -1.93
C ALA A 60 31.05 -6.17 -1.39
N THR A 61 32.08 -6.21 -0.56
CA THR A 61 32.97 -5.09 -0.29
C THR A 61 33.56 -4.61 -1.62
N ALA A 62 33.14 -3.44 -2.09
CA ALA A 62 33.80 -2.72 -3.16
C ALA A 62 33.72 -1.22 -2.84
N ASP A 63 34.76 -0.78 -2.14
CA ASP A 63 35.49 0.48 -2.29
C ASP A 63 34.67 1.76 -2.55
N ALA A 64 34.59 2.58 -1.50
CA ALA A 64 34.14 3.95 -1.57
C ALA A 64 35.18 4.85 -2.25
N PRO A 65 34.79 5.76 -3.15
CA PRO A 65 35.45 7.03 -3.30
C PRO A 65 34.64 8.10 -2.57
N GLU A 66 35.27 8.58 -1.52
CA GLU A 66 35.02 9.79 -0.73
C GLU A 66 34.38 10.96 -1.52
N PRO A 67 33.33 11.63 -0.98
CA PRO A 67 32.75 12.81 -1.61
C PRO A 67 33.60 14.07 -1.35
N ALA A 68 34.10 14.69 -2.42
CA ALA A 68 34.75 16.01 -2.38
C ALA A 68 33.77 17.14 -1.97
N PRO A 69 34.28 18.21 -1.33
CA PRO A 69 33.49 19.15 -0.52
C PRO A 69 32.73 20.20 -1.34
N GLN A 70 31.53 20.57 -0.86
CA GLN A 70 30.72 21.68 -1.36
C GLN A 70 31.34 23.03 -0.94
N PRO A 71 31.36 24.06 -1.82
CA PRO A 71 31.69 25.43 -1.42
C PRO A 71 30.50 26.16 -0.75
N PRO A 72 30.78 27.13 0.14
CA PRO A 72 29.81 27.73 1.06
C PRO A 72 28.88 28.77 0.42
N ALA A 73 27.75 28.96 1.10
CA ALA A 73 26.72 29.96 0.87
C ALA A 73 27.28 31.39 0.81
N ALA A 74 26.68 32.20 -0.08
CA ALA A 74 26.83 33.64 -0.09
C ALA A 74 25.45 34.27 0.16
N ASP A 75 25.37 35.02 1.25
CA ASP A 75 24.29 35.92 1.60
C ASP A 75 24.16 37.06 0.57
N ALA A 76 22.92 37.47 0.30
CA ALA A 76 22.61 38.81 -0.19
C ALA A 76 21.38 39.33 0.56
N ALA A 77 21.60 40.46 1.22
CA ALA A 77 20.70 41.28 2.01
C ALA A 77 19.52 41.84 1.18
N ASP A 78 18.33 41.92 1.79
CA ASP A 78 17.62 43.15 2.20
C ASP A 78 17.10 44.02 1.04
N ASP A 79 15.77 44.18 1.01
CA ASP A 79 15.12 45.49 0.83
C ASP A 79 13.67 45.40 1.35
N ASP A 80 13.38 46.28 2.30
CA ASP A 80 12.11 46.67 2.91
C ASP A 80 11.09 47.18 1.85
N ASP A 81 9.81 47.50 2.05
CA ASP A 81 9.06 48.06 3.18
C ASP A 81 7.54 48.07 2.84
N GLU A 82 6.69 48.04 3.88
CA GLU A 82 5.36 48.70 4.09
C GLU A 82 4.23 48.66 3.01
N ASP A 83 2.92 48.61 3.28
CA ASP A 83 2.03 49.34 4.21
C ASP A 83 0.62 48.66 4.18
N ASP A 84 0.06 48.22 5.30
CA ASP A 84 -1.04 48.81 6.12
C ASP A 84 -2.50 48.69 5.61
N GLY A 85 -3.41 48.57 6.60
CA GLY A 85 -4.86 48.76 6.47
C GLY A 85 -5.66 47.45 6.57
N GLY A 86 -6.10 46.95 7.73
CA GLY A 86 -6.80 47.66 8.79
C GLY A 86 -8.32 47.62 8.54
N ARG A 87 -9.08 46.85 9.34
CA ARG A 87 -10.18 47.34 10.20
C ARG A 87 -11.17 46.25 10.65
N ALA A 88 -11.51 46.39 11.91
CA ALA A 88 -12.39 45.56 12.74
C ALA A 88 -13.90 45.87 12.63
N GLY A 89 -14.69 44.98 13.25
CA GLY A 89 -16.08 45.18 13.69
C GLY A 89 -16.93 43.94 13.39
N GLY A 90 -17.71 43.33 14.27
CA GLY A 90 -18.22 43.67 15.59
C GLY A 90 -19.67 43.14 15.72
N LYS A 91 -20.01 42.62 16.91
CA LYS A 91 -21.36 42.38 17.50
C LYS A 91 -22.16 41.08 17.24
N LYS A 92 -22.28 40.32 18.35
CA LYS A 92 -23.48 39.98 19.17
C LYS A 92 -24.81 39.55 18.49
N GLY A 93 -25.32 38.40 18.97
CA GLY A 93 -26.76 38.06 19.06
C GLY A 93 -26.95 36.58 19.45
N LYS A 94 -27.08 36.19 20.72
CA LYS A 94 -28.29 36.08 21.57
C LYS A 94 -29.27 34.93 21.20
N GLY A 95 -29.31 33.90 22.06
CA GLY A 95 -30.56 33.32 22.60
C GLY A 95 -31.25 32.19 21.83
N GLY A 96 -31.44 31.04 22.50
CA GLY A 96 -32.41 30.01 22.10
C GLY A 96 -32.34 28.78 23.01
N LYS A 97 -33.41 28.55 23.78
CA LYS A 97 -33.57 27.52 24.83
C LYS A 97 -34.69 26.54 24.41
N LYS A 98 -34.73 25.38 25.08
CA LYS A 98 -35.75 24.30 25.10
C LYS A 98 -35.39 23.15 24.14
N GLY A 99 -35.46 21.87 24.51
CA GLY A 99 -36.15 21.20 25.62
C GLY A 99 -36.90 20.01 25.00
N GLY A 100 -36.71 18.79 25.52
CA GLY A 100 -37.43 17.62 25.01
C GLY A 100 -36.98 16.31 25.66
N LYS A 101 -37.80 15.82 26.58
CA LYS A 101 -37.69 14.58 27.35
C LYS A 101 -38.53 13.49 26.65
N GLY A 102 -38.17 12.22 26.84
CA GLY A 102 -39.03 11.04 26.64
C GLY A 102 -38.25 9.89 25.98
N GLY A 103 -38.19 8.65 26.46
CA GLY A 103 -38.94 7.98 27.53
C GLY A 103 -39.57 6.68 27.00
N GLY A 104 -39.06 5.52 27.45
CA GLY A 104 -39.70 4.18 27.35
C GLY A 104 -39.64 3.50 25.97
N ALA A 105 -39.71 2.18 25.80
CA ALA A 105 -39.74 0.99 26.66
C ALA A 105 -39.43 -0.20 25.72
N GLN A 106 -38.51 -1.11 26.04
CA GLN A 106 -38.78 -2.48 26.51
C GLN A 106 -40.02 -3.17 25.90
N LYS A 107 -39.84 -4.28 25.14
CA LYS A 107 -40.00 -5.71 25.59
C LYS A 107 -40.26 -6.67 24.41
N GLY A 108 -39.70 -7.88 24.54
CA GLY A 108 -40.21 -9.14 23.93
C GLY A 108 -39.37 -9.63 22.74
N GLY A 109 -38.77 -10.81 22.70
CA GLY A 109 -38.83 -11.98 23.58
C GLY A 109 -38.97 -13.26 22.74
N LYS A 110 -38.15 -14.28 23.07
CA LYS A 110 -38.22 -15.71 22.66
C LYS A 110 -37.88 -15.99 21.18
N LYS A 111 -37.23 -17.10 20.79
CA LYS A 111 -37.08 -18.43 21.41
C LYS A 111 -36.05 -19.26 20.61
N GLY A 112 -35.25 -20.08 21.30
CA GLY A 112 -34.73 -21.39 20.85
C GLY A 112 -33.59 -21.36 19.83
N ARG A 113 -32.64 -22.29 19.82
CA ARG A 113 -32.53 -23.60 20.47
C ARG A 113 -31.06 -24.02 20.45
N ARG A 114 -30.72 -24.84 21.43
CA ARG A 114 -29.40 -25.43 21.73
C ARG A 114 -28.82 -26.22 20.56
N GLY A 115 -27.51 -26.18 20.45
CA GLY A 115 -26.63 -27.15 19.82
C GLY A 115 -25.25 -26.98 20.46
N ASP A 116 -25.07 -27.65 21.59
CA ASP A 116 -23.77 -27.99 22.16
C ASP A 116 -23.10 -28.95 21.17
N ASP A 117 -21.99 -28.55 20.56
CA ASP A 117 -20.98 -29.48 20.07
C ASP A 117 -19.62 -28.91 20.49
N HIS A 118 -19.08 -29.60 21.49
CA HIS A 118 -17.80 -29.38 22.12
C HIS A 118 -16.81 -30.23 21.33
N ASP A 119 -16.21 -29.67 20.29
CA ASP A 119 -15.03 -30.26 19.65
C ASP A 119 -13.78 -29.72 20.36
N ASP A 120 -13.48 -30.35 21.50
CA ASP A 120 -12.14 -30.39 22.08
C ASP A 120 -11.23 -31.18 21.13
N ASP A 121 -10.60 -30.49 20.18
CA ASP A 121 -9.37 -30.98 19.54
C ASP A 121 -8.19 -30.19 20.10
N ASN A 122 -7.80 -30.57 21.33
CA ASN A 122 -6.47 -30.36 21.84
C ASN A 122 -5.54 -31.38 21.14
N ASP A 123 -4.99 -31.01 19.99
CA ASP A 123 -3.83 -31.71 19.42
C ASP A 123 -2.56 -31.00 19.88
N GLU A 124 -1.88 -31.68 20.79
CA GLU A 124 -0.60 -31.32 21.37
C GLU A 124 0.48 -31.13 20.30
N GLY A 125 1.48 -30.32 20.65
CA GLY A 125 2.58 -29.93 19.79
C GLY A 125 3.21 -31.06 18.98
N ALA A 126 3.01 -30.99 17.66
CA ALA A 126 3.87 -31.65 16.70
C ALA A 126 4.98 -30.68 16.25
N ALA A 127 6.17 -31.01 16.74
CA ALA A 127 7.52 -30.77 16.27
C ALA A 127 7.73 -29.86 15.05
N ALA A 128 8.78 -29.05 15.13
CA ALA A 128 9.45 -28.48 13.98
C ALA A 128 9.69 -29.56 12.92
N ALA A 129 8.89 -29.53 11.86
CA ALA A 129 9.23 -30.22 10.63
C ALA A 129 10.34 -29.41 9.98
N GLU A 130 11.56 -29.80 10.30
CA GLU A 130 12.76 -29.58 9.47
C GLU A 130 12.51 -30.29 8.12
N ASP A 131 11.73 -29.63 7.26
CA ASP A 131 11.58 -30.05 5.87
C ASP A 131 12.81 -29.51 5.14
N GLY A 132 13.80 -30.37 4.93
CA GLY A 132 15.03 -30.11 4.16
C GLY A 132 14.80 -29.86 2.66
N GLY A 133 13.64 -29.30 2.29
CA GLY A 133 13.37 -28.73 0.98
C GLY A 133 13.78 -27.27 0.97
N ALA A 134 14.39 -26.80 -0.13
CA ALA A 134 14.76 -25.41 -0.30
C ALA A 134 13.57 -24.50 0.03
N LEU A 135 13.68 -23.71 1.11
CA LEU A 135 12.66 -22.75 1.49
C LEU A 135 12.43 -21.81 0.32
N THR A 136 11.19 -21.68 -0.15
CA THR A 136 10.87 -20.71 -1.20
C THR A 136 10.75 -19.31 -0.59
N VAL A 137 10.87 -18.26 -1.41
CA VAL A 137 10.60 -16.89 -0.97
C VAL A 137 9.21 -16.79 -0.34
N LEU A 138 8.21 -17.50 -0.89
CA LEU A 138 6.87 -17.56 -0.31
C LEU A 138 6.84 -18.22 1.07
N ASP A 139 7.61 -19.27 1.31
CA ASP A 139 7.65 -19.94 2.63
C ASP A 139 8.31 -19.05 3.69
N LEU A 140 9.20 -18.14 3.29
CA LEU A 140 9.81 -17.15 4.18
C LEU A 140 8.88 -15.97 4.51
N ILE A 141 8.02 -15.57 3.57
CA ILE A 141 7.00 -14.52 3.78
C ILE A 141 5.79 -15.08 4.54
N TRP A 142 5.33 -16.26 4.14
CA TRP A 142 4.17 -16.93 4.69
C TRP A 142 4.44 -18.43 4.85
N PRO A 143 4.87 -18.88 6.04
CA PRO A 143 5.09 -20.29 6.31
C PRO A 143 3.82 -21.11 6.14
N LYS A 144 3.94 -22.37 5.66
CA LYS A 144 2.77 -23.25 5.45
C LYS A 144 2.00 -23.59 6.73
N LYS A 145 2.67 -23.54 7.89
CA LYS A 145 2.08 -23.78 9.21
C LYS A 145 1.23 -22.60 9.68
N GLU A 146 1.45 -21.41 9.10
CA GLU A 146 0.88 -20.18 9.61
C GLU A 146 -0.49 -19.86 9.02
N THR A 147 -1.42 -19.44 9.86
CA THR A 147 -2.77 -19.11 9.43
C THR A 147 -2.82 -17.73 8.77
N LEU A 148 -3.40 -17.65 7.58
CA LEU A 148 -3.66 -16.38 6.90
C LEU A 148 -4.99 -15.79 7.35
N SER A 149 -4.99 -14.52 7.73
CA SER A 149 -6.21 -13.78 8.09
C SER A 149 -6.62 -12.84 6.98
N LEU A 150 -7.91 -12.87 6.62
CA LEU A 150 -8.51 -12.01 5.61
C LEU A 150 -9.25 -10.86 6.28
N VAL A 151 -8.71 -9.66 6.11
CA VAL A 151 -9.31 -8.41 6.56
C VAL A 151 -10.06 -7.79 5.39
N LYS A 152 -11.39 -7.74 5.47
CA LYS A 152 -12.25 -7.11 4.48
C LYS A 152 -12.50 -5.66 4.86
N CYS A 153 -12.26 -4.74 3.94
CA CYS A 153 -12.55 -3.31 4.09
C CYS A 153 -13.81 -2.92 3.28
N ARG A 154 -14.39 -1.75 3.58
CA ARG A 154 -15.64 -1.27 2.96
C ARG A 154 -15.57 -1.09 1.44
N ASP A 155 -14.42 -0.70 0.90
CA ASP A 155 -14.26 -0.44 -0.54
C ASP A 155 -13.90 -1.68 -1.36
N HIS A 156 -14.40 -2.85 -0.96
CA HIS A 156 -14.07 -4.15 -1.58
C HIS A 156 -12.55 -4.42 -1.66
N ILE A 157 -11.81 -3.90 -0.69
CA ILE A 157 -10.39 -4.20 -0.51
C ILE A 157 -10.30 -5.39 0.44
N SER A 158 -9.58 -6.41 0.02
CA SER A 158 -9.24 -7.59 0.79
C SER A 158 -7.76 -7.53 1.13
N ILE A 159 -7.43 -7.44 2.41
CA ILE A 159 -6.05 -7.42 2.90
C ILE A 159 -5.74 -8.77 3.54
N TYR A 160 -4.65 -9.38 3.11
CA TYR A 160 -4.16 -10.65 3.60
C TYR A 160 -3.06 -10.39 4.61
N THR A 161 -3.24 -10.90 5.83
CA THR A 161 -2.36 -10.64 6.97
C THR A 161 -1.83 -11.94 7.56
N VAL A 162 -0.57 -11.94 7.97
CA VAL A 162 0.09 -13.03 8.69
C VAL A 162 0.57 -12.46 10.01
N HIS A 163 0.17 -13.05 11.15
CA HIS A 163 0.43 -12.48 12.49
C HIS A 163 0.00 -11.00 12.67
N GLY A 164 -1.02 -10.57 11.91
CA GLY A 164 -1.49 -9.18 11.90
C GLY A 164 -0.67 -8.24 11.00
N GLU A 165 0.44 -8.69 10.40
CA GLU A 165 1.20 -7.91 9.42
C GLU A 165 0.60 -8.06 8.02
N PRO A 166 0.27 -6.96 7.31
CA PRO A 166 -0.27 -7.02 5.96
C PRO A 166 0.81 -7.38 4.92
N ILE A 167 0.62 -8.48 4.22
CA ILE A 167 1.55 -8.99 3.20
C ILE A 167 1.11 -8.64 1.78
N PHE A 168 -0.16 -8.89 1.46
CA PHE A 168 -0.77 -8.65 0.16
C PHE A 168 -2.13 -7.99 0.34
N TYR A 169 -2.57 -7.25 -0.65
CA TYR A 169 -3.94 -6.77 -0.76
C TYR A 169 -4.47 -6.97 -2.17
N GLN A 170 -5.79 -7.08 -2.28
CA GLN A 170 -6.49 -7.26 -3.52
C GLN A 170 -7.66 -6.28 -3.55
N HIS A 171 -7.91 -5.68 -4.70
CA HIS A 171 -9.05 -4.80 -4.92
C HIS A 171 -10.05 -5.51 -5.83
N PHE A 172 -11.27 -5.74 -5.34
CA PHE A 172 -12.27 -6.59 -6.01
C PHE A 172 -11.67 -7.96 -6.42
N ASP A 173 -11.86 -8.39 -7.66
CA ASP A 173 -11.28 -9.59 -8.26
C ASP A 173 -10.06 -9.26 -9.15
N GLY A 174 -9.36 -8.15 -8.83
CA GLY A 174 -8.15 -7.73 -9.52
C GLY A 174 -6.92 -8.56 -9.13
N PRO A 175 -5.73 -8.20 -9.65
CA PRO A 175 -4.49 -8.85 -9.27
C PRO A 175 -4.15 -8.60 -7.79
N PHE A 176 -3.33 -9.49 -7.22
CA PHE A 176 -2.74 -9.31 -5.90
C PHE A 176 -1.61 -8.29 -5.96
N TYR A 177 -1.62 -7.36 -5.01
CA TYR A 177 -0.57 -6.37 -4.85
C TYR A 177 0.18 -6.65 -3.55
N PRO A 178 1.53 -6.73 -3.56
CA PRO A 178 2.30 -6.78 -2.31
C PRO A 178 2.18 -5.45 -1.58
N THR A 179 2.42 -5.43 -0.26
CA THR A 179 2.60 -4.17 0.44
C THR A 179 3.94 -3.53 0.09
N LEU A 180 4.05 -2.20 0.19
CA LEU A 180 5.31 -1.50 -0.03
C LEU A 180 6.43 -1.99 0.91
N ARG A 181 6.08 -2.37 2.14
CA ARG A 181 7.03 -2.93 3.12
C ARG A 181 7.61 -4.27 2.64
N LEU A 182 6.74 -5.14 2.13
CA LEU A 182 7.16 -6.41 1.56
C LEU A 182 8.05 -6.20 0.32
N LEU A 183 7.67 -5.26 -0.54
CA LEU A 183 8.42 -4.90 -1.73
C LEU A 183 9.79 -4.29 -1.42
N HIS A 184 9.94 -3.54 -0.32
CA HIS A 184 11.25 -3.04 0.14
C HIS A 184 12.17 -4.16 0.62
N ARG A 185 11.60 -5.24 1.17
CA ARG A 185 12.37 -6.43 1.58
C ARG A 185 12.74 -7.32 0.39
N PHE A 186 11.86 -7.41 -0.61
CA PHE A 186 12.05 -8.21 -1.82
C PHE A 186 11.75 -7.37 -3.07
N PRO A 187 12.72 -6.59 -3.58
CA PRO A 187 12.50 -5.70 -4.73
C PRO A 187 12.22 -6.45 -6.03
N GLU A 188 12.59 -7.73 -6.12
CA GLU A 188 12.38 -8.59 -7.28
C GLU A 188 10.94 -9.14 -7.40
N LEU A 189 10.07 -8.85 -6.42
CA LEU A 189 8.66 -9.27 -6.46
C LEU A 189 7.88 -8.65 -7.64
N LEU A 190 8.23 -7.44 -8.06
CA LEU A 190 7.55 -6.74 -9.13
C LEU A 190 8.56 -6.13 -10.11
N PRO A 191 8.25 -6.07 -11.41
CA PRO A 191 9.08 -5.37 -12.37
C PRO A 191 9.25 -3.89 -12.00
N ARG A 192 10.47 -3.38 -12.16
CA ARG A 192 10.84 -2.02 -11.81
C ARG A 192 10.56 -1.04 -12.94
N VAL A 193 9.93 0.07 -12.61
CA VAL A 193 9.76 1.27 -13.45
C VAL A 193 10.24 2.49 -12.65
N GLY A 194 10.89 3.45 -13.30
CA GLY A 194 11.42 4.65 -12.66
C GLY A 194 10.72 5.92 -13.12
N VAL A 195 10.47 6.82 -12.17
CA VAL A 195 9.88 8.14 -12.42
C VAL A 195 10.90 9.26 -12.22
N ASP A 196 10.72 10.33 -12.99
CA ASP A 196 11.48 11.56 -12.90
C ASP A 196 11.36 12.22 -11.51
N ARG A 197 12.37 12.99 -11.13
CA ARG A 197 12.42 13.87 -9.96
C ARG A 197 11.16 14.72 -9.83
N GLY A 198 10.68 15.31 -10.93
CA GLY A 198 9.49 16.16 -10.92
C GLY A 198 8.19 15.41 -10.60
N ALA A 199 8.11 14.12 -10.92
CA ALA A 199 6.92 13.29 -10.68
C ALA A 199 6.81 12.81 -9.23
N ILE A 200 7.92 12.71 -8.49
CA ILE A 200 8.00 12.14 -7.13
C ILE A 200 6.93 12.73 -6.20
N LYS A 201 6.83 14.07 -6.12
CA LYS A 201 5.87 14.76 -5.23
C LYS A 201 4.42 14.38 -5.54
N PHE A 202 4.09 14.21 -6.82
CA PHE A 202 2.73 13.89 -7.25
C PHE A 202 2.38 12.43 -6.97
N VAL A 203 3.32 11.51 -7.17
CA VAL A 203 3.11 10.08 -6.86
C VAL A 203 2.91 9.87 -5.36
N LEU A 204 3.69 10.57 -4.51
CA LEU A 204 3.49 10.58 -3.05
C LEU A 204 2.17 11.21 -2.60
N SER A 205 1.50 11.95 -3.49
CA SER A 205 0.17 12.50 -3.24
C SER A 205 -0.95 11.60 -3.77
N GLY A 206 -0.62 10.40 -4.29
CA GLY A 206 -1.58 9.44 -4.85
C GLY A 206 -1.96 9.70 -6.31
N ALA A 207 -1.25 10.59 -7.03
CA ALA A 207 -1.52 10.83 -8.44
C ALA A 207 -1.06 9.67 -9.33
N ASN A 208 -1.73 9.50 -10.47
CA ASN A 208 -1.32 8.57 -11.51
C ASN A 208 -0.04 9.04 -12.20
N ILE A 209 0.71 8.10 -12.77
CA ILE A 209 1.98 8.38 -13.43
C ILE A 209 1.72 8.51 -14.93
N MET A 210 2.07 9.69 -15.45
CA MET A 210 1.96 10.01 -16.86
C MET A 210 3.16 9.47 -17.63
N CYS A 211 2.97 9.07 -18.89
CA CYS A 211 4.04 8.54 -19.74
C CYS A 211 5.31 9.43 -19.79
N PRO A 212 5.21 10.78 -19.90
CA PRO A 212 6.38 11.67 -19.86
C PRO A 212 7.24 11.56 -18.61
N GLY A 213 6.64 11.17 -17.47
CA GLY A 213 7.36 11.01 -16.21
C GLY A 213 8.29 9.79 -16.18
N MET A 214 8.16 8.86 -17.13
CA MET A 214 8.96 7.63 -17.20
C MET A 214 9.89 7.60 -18.42
N THR A 215 9.61 8.43 -19.44
CA THR A 215 10.40 8.54 -20.67
C THR A 215 11.42 9.69 -20.65
N SER A 216 11.46 10.48 -19.58
CA SER A 216 12.46 11.54 -19.41
C SER A 216 13.86 10.98 -19.16
N ALA A 217 14.90 11.84 -19.19
CA ALA A 217 16.29 11.43 -19.02
C ALA A 217 16.59 10.75 -17.68
N THR A 218 15.80 11.05 -16.65
CA THR A 218 15.85 10.50 -15.29
C THR A 218 14.79 9.43 -15.05
N GLY A 219 13.85 9.25 -15.98
CA GLY A 219 12.90 8.14 -15.98
C GLY A 219 13.60 6.82 -16.33
N TYR A 220 13.01 5.72 -15.91
CA TYR A 220 13.50 4.40 -16.27
C TYR A 220 12.35 3.52 -16.74
N LEU A 221 12.49 2.98 -17.94
CA LEU A 221 11.62 1.94 -18.46
C LEU A 221 12.49 0.77 -18.90
N PRO A 222 12.06 -0.48 -18.63
CA PRO A 222 12.72 -1.66 -19.15
C PRO A 222 12.96 -1.54 -20.67
N PRO A 223 14.05 -2.15 -21.17
CA PRO A 223 14.30 -2.20 -22.61
C PRO A 223 13.21 -3.04 -23.30
N SER A 224 12.99 -2.81 -24.59
CA SER A 224 11.95 -3.52 -25.37
C SER A 224 12.14 -5.04 -25.42
N SER A 225 13.34 -5.55 -25.15
CA SER A 225 13.58 -7.00 -24.97
C SER A 225 12.83 -7.58 -23.75
N HIS A 226 12.53 -6.75 -22.76
CA HIS A 226 11.81 -7.10 -21.53
C HIS A 226 10.53 -6.26 -21.43
N ASN A 227 9.74 -6.25 -22.51
CA ASN A 227 8.48 -5.50 -22.55
C ASN A 227 7.49 -6.06 -21.52
N ILE A 228 6.97 -5.18 -20.66
CA ILE A 228 5.93 -5.54 -19.69
C ILE A 228 4.57 -5.23 -20.31
N PRO A 229 3.66 -6.21 -20.37
CA PRO A 229 2.33 -6.00 -20.94
C PRO A 229 1.47 -5.09 -20.06
N LYS A 230 0.42 -4.55 -20.69
CA LYS A 230 -0.63 -3.83 -20.00
C LYS A 230 -1.31 -4.73 -18.95
N GLY A 231 -1.68 -4.15 -17.81
CA GLY A 231 -2.36 -4.86 -16.72
C GLY A 231 -1.41 -5.58 -15.76
N THR A 232 -0.09 -5.45 -15.92
CA THR A 232 0.88 -5.99 -14.98
C THR A 232 1.15 -5.01 -13.83
N PRO A 233 1.13 -5.46 -12.56
CA PRO A 233 1.57 -4.66 -11.43
C PRO A 233 3.08 -4.37 -11.49
N VAL A 234 3.49 -3.15 -11.17
CA VAL A 234 4.89 -2.69 -11.25
C VAL A 234 5.31 -1.91 -10.01
N ALA A 235 6.60 -2.00 -9.68
CA ALA A 235 7.24 -1.24 -8.62
C ALA A 235 7.79 0.09 -9.16
N VAL A 236 7.23 1.19 -8.68
CA VAL A 236 7.61 2.55 -9.10
C VAL A 236 8.72 3.07 -8.21
N HIS A 237 9.89 3.33 -8.79
CA HIS A 237 11.07 3.84 -8.11
C HIS A 237 11.31 5.31 -8.43
N ALA A 238 11.79 6.06 -7.45
CA ALA A 238 12.20 7.43 -7.66
C ALA A 238 13.64 7.49 -8.20
N TYR A 239 13.93 8.50 -9.01
CA TYR A 239 15.30 8.78 -9.43
C TYR A 239 16.23 8.99 -8.22
N GLY A 240 17.34 8.24 -8.18
CA GLY A 240 18.33 8.32 -7.12
C GLY A 240 17.92 7.70 -5.78
N LYS A 241 16.87 6.86 -5.76
CA LYS A 241 16.46 6.08 -4.58
C LYS A 241 16.40 4.59 -4.92
N GLU A 242 16.82 3.77 -3.96
CA GLU A 242 16.82 2.30 -4.10
C GLU A 242 15.45 1.70 -3.82
N ASN A 243 14.67 2.31 -2.92
CA ASN A 243 13.37 1.80 -2.51
C ASN A 243 12.24 2.25 -3.45
N ALA A 244 11.26 1.36 -3.64
CA ALA A 244 10.02 1.68 -4.33
C ALA A 244 9.23 2.76 -3.58
N LEU A 245 8.74 3.74 -4.33
CA LEU A 245 7.93 4.84 -3.81
C LEU A 245 6.43 4.54 -3.93
N ALA A 246 6.05 3.76 -4.93
CA ALA A 246 4.67 3.35 -5.14
C ALA A 246 4.58 1.99 -5.85
N ILE A 247 3.41 1.39 -5.78
CA ILE A 247 3.00 0.23 -6.56
C ILE A 247 1.92 0.71 -7.50
N GLY A 248 2.05 0.36 -8.78
CA GLY A 248 1.10 0.76 -9.79
C GLY A 248 0.70 -0.38 -10.71
N LEU A 249 -0.34 -0.14 -11.50
CA LEU A 249 -0.81 -1.05 -12.54
C LEU A 249 -0.58 -0.40 -13.90
N LEU A 250 0.10 -1.10 -14.81
CA LEU A 250 0.33 -0.59 -16.16
C LEU A 250 -0.99 -0.46 -16.93
N THR A 251 -1.28 0.74 -17.43
CA THR A 251 -2.45 1.01 -18.29
C THR A 251 -2.13 0.85 -19.78
N MET A 252 -0.85 0.83 -20.13
CA MET A 252 -0.26 0.64 -21.46
C MET A 252 0.97 -0.24 -21.33
N SER A 253 1.41 -0.89 -22.42
CA SER A 253 2.67 -1.65 -22.40
C SER A 253 3.89 -0.71 -22.31
N THR A 254 5.04 -1.22 -21.87
CA THR A 254 6.26 -0.39 -21.77
C THR A 254 6.73 0.16 -23.12
N ASP A 255 6.50 -0.59 -24.21
CA ASP A 255 6.80 -0.13 -25.58
C ASP A 255 5.81 0.95 -26.07
N GLU A 256 4.53 0.83 -25.73
CA GLU A 256 3.52 1.86 -26.01
C GLU A 256 3.82 3.16 -25.24
N ILE A 257 4.23 3.06 -23.98
CA ILE A 257 4.61 4.22 -23.16
C ILE A 257 5.76 4.98 -23.84
N ARG A 258 6.77 4.26 -24.36
CA ARG A 258 7.94 4.83 -25.03
C ARG A 258 7.57 5.51 -26.36
N SER A 259 6.65 4.92 -27.12
CA SER A 259 6.26 5.41 -28.45
C SER A 259 5.22 6.53 -28.40
N VAL A 260 4.19 6.41 -27.56
CA VAL A 260 3.07 7.37 -27.49
C VAL A 260 3.46 8.60 -26.67
N ASN A 261 4.17 8.40 -25.56
CA ASN A 261 4.62 9.43 -24.62
C ASN A 261 3.52 10.43 -24.17
N LYS A 262 2.27 9.97 -24.11
CA LYS A 262 1.10 10.74 -23.67
C LYS A 262 0.17 9.85 -22.86
N ASN A 263 -0.74 10.47 -22.10
CA ASN A 263 -1.70 9.80 -21.21
C ASN A 263 -1.08 9.17 -19.96
N ILE A 264 -1.94 8.51 -19.19
CA ILE A 264 -1.58 7.73 -18.00
C ILE A 264 -0.90 6.45 -18.49
N GLY A 265 0.33 6.21 -18.05
CA GLY A 265 1.07 4.98 -18.32
C GLY A 265 0.96 3.97 -17.18
N VAL A 266 0.88 4.45 -15.94
CA VAL A 266 0.70 3.60 -14.74
C VAL A 266 -0.34 4.24 -13.83
N GLU A 267 -1.39 3.49 -13.50
CA GLU A 267 -2.31 3.85 -12.43
C GLU A 267 -1.63 3.59 -11.09
N ASN A 268 -1.60 4.59 -10.22
CA ASN A 268 -1.07 4.43 -8.87
C ASN A 268 -2.06 3.56 -8.08
N ILE A 269 -1.59 2.60 -7.27
CA ILE A 269 -2.44 1.71 -6.44
C ILE A 269 -2.09 1.84 -4.95
N ALA A 270 -0.81 1.93 -4.60
CA ALA A 270 -0.34 2.22 -3.25
C ALA A 270 0.90 3.09 -3.32
N PHE A 271 1.10 3.98 -2.35
CA PHE A 271 2.23 4.90 -2.35
C PHE A 271 2.75 5.12 -0.93
N LEU A 272 4.02 5.53 -0.83
CA LEU A 272 4.66 5.77 0.45
C LEU A 272 3.94 6.90 1.19
N GLY A 273 3.52 6.64 2.44
CA GLY A 273 2.74 7.59 3.23
C GLY A 273 1.23 7.51 3.01
N ASP A 274 0.76 6.54 2.24
CA ASP A 274 -0.65 6.19 2.19
C ASP A 274 -1.16 5.61 3.52
N ASP A 275 -2.45 5.31 3.55
CA ASP A 275 -3.12 4.78 4.71
C ASP A 275 -2.65 3.37 5.09
N LEU A 276 -2.39 2.51 4.10
CA LEU A 276 -1.92 1.15 4.33
C LEU A 276 -0.48 1.13 4.85
N TRP A 277 0.36 2.06 4.39
CA TRP A 277 1.74 2.23 4.82
C TRP A 277 1.86 2.59 6.29
N LYS A 278 0.94 3.43 6.79
CA LYS A 278 0.90 3.88 8.19
C LYS A 278 0.38 2.80 9.15
N VAL A 279 -0.23 1.74 8.63
CA VAL A 279 -0.73 0.63 9.44
C VAL A 279 0.37 -0.42 9.57
N ASP A 280 0.93 -0.55 10.77
CA ASP A 280 1.91 -1.60 11.06
C ASP A 280 1.24 -2.97 11.28
N ARG A 281 0.05 -2.98 11.92
CA ARG A 281 -0.70 -4.21 12.26
C ARG A 281 -2.21 -4.00 12.19
N LEU A 282 -2.92 -5.04 11.75
CA LEU A 282 -4.39 -5.10 11.60
C LEU A 282 -5.03 -6.14 12.52
#